data_AF-A0A927HIL8-F1
#
_entry.id   AF-A0A927HIL8-F1
#
_cell.length_a   1.000
_cell.length_b   1.000
_cell.length_c   1.000
_cell.angle_alpha   90.00
_cell.angle_beta   90.00
_cell.angle_gamma   90.00
#
_symmetry.space_group_name_H-M   'P 1'
#
loop_
_entity.id
_entity.type
_entity.pdbx_description
1 polymer ?
#
loop_
_entity_poly.entity_id
_entity_poly.type
_entity_poly.pdbx_seq_one_letter_code
_entity_poly.pdbx_strand_id
1 'polypeptide(L)'
;MAEKEIKIPFSYCRLSRGASFLGVEPSDLINLAIENKIEISMMLKRFHCRILLREDFSDVKDWYSSLYFPRTFNSMSGQTRAITNHSFIEFTNGRYFEPDKLLSGSDIFTEQESKGFLVGYGFALGLWRVMPDQFESSLPVKDFFPGFFPCLTGGETPVIQILPAQPFIDQANGKRFNFDPYEFEAGYDDLWVTNYDIKRLMESGLDFDKLPMLNDIERPDLDSDSKIVLINAQKVQKKNMHEMNY
;
A
#
# COMPACT_ATOMS: atom_id res chain seq x y z
N MET A 1 11.14 1.86 36.18
CA MET A 1 12.09 0.98 35.45
C MET A 1 12.24 1.58 34.07
N ALA A 2 13.46 1.84 33.60
CA ALA A 2 13.63 2.36 32.25
C ALA A 2 13.14 1.30 31.25
N GLU A 3 12.18 1.66 30.39
CA GLU A 3 11.76 0.81 29.27
C GLU A 3 13.00 0.49 28.44
N LYS A 4 13.30 -0.80 28.34
CA LYS A 4 14.42 -1.27 27.53
C LYS A 4 14.01 -1.04 26.08
N GLU A 5 14.61 -0.04 25.44
CA GLU A 5 14.33 0.29 24.04
C GLU A 5 14.48 -0.96 23.17
N ILE A 6 13.37 -1.43 22.61
CA ILE A 6 13.32 -2.63 21.76
C ILE A 6 13.93 -2.28 20.41
N LYS A 7 15.10 -2.85 20.11
CA LYS A 7 15.80 -2.63 18.84
C LYS A 7 15.37 -3.65 17.80
N ILE A 8 14.60 -3.19 16.82
CA ILE A 8 14.24 -4.00 15.65
C ILE A 8 15.18 -3.63 14.49
N PRO A 9 15.91 -4.58 13.90
CA PRO A 9 16.94 -4.30 12.89
C PRO A 9 16.38 -4.16 11.46
N PHE A 10 15.07 -3.95 11.32
CA PHE A 10 14.37 -3.85 10.03
C PHE A 10 13.15 -2.95 10.14
N SER A 11 12.75 -2.31 9.04
CA SER A 11 11.47 -1.59 8.91
C SER A 11 10.31 -2.54 8.57
N TYR A 12 10.63 -3.61 7.86
CA TYR A 12 9.75 -4.73 7.54
C TYR A 12 10.61 -5.95 7.18
N CYS A 13 10.05 -7.15 7.27
CA CYS A 13 10.75 -8.37 6.89
C CYS A 13 9.79 -9.45 6.40
N ARG A 14 10.32 -10.52 5.81
CA ARG A 14 9.55 -11.74 5.53
C ARG A 14 8.90 -12.24 6.81
N LEU A 15 7.67 -12.73 6.71
CA LEU A 15 6.89 -13.22 7.85
C LEU A 15 7.68 -14.26 8.67
N SER A 16 8.33 -15.21 8.00
CA SER A 16 9.17 -16.24 8.63
C SER A 16 10.34 -15.67 9.45
N ARG A 17 10.96 -14.58 8.98
CA ARG A 17 12.00 -13.87 9.74
C ARG A 17 11.41 -13.14 10.95
N GLY A 18 10.23 -12.54 10.82
CA GLY A 18 9.53 -11.89 11.92
C GLY A 18 9.15 -12.89 13.02
N ALA A 19 8.61 -14.04 12.63
CA ALA A 19 8.27 -15.14 13.52
C ALA A 19 9.51 -15.66 14.27
N SER A 20 10.60 -15.94 13.54
CA SER A 20 11.87 -16.35 14.13
C SER A 20 12.45 -15.31 15.10
N PHE A 21 12.30 -14.01 14.81
CA PHE A 21 12.76 -12.93 15.69
C PHE A 21 11.96 -12.87 17.01
N LEU A 22 10.67 -13.21 16.96
CA LEU A 22 9.79 -13.27 18.13
C LEU A 22 9.86 -14.62 18.87
N GLY A 23 10.44 -15.66 18.25
CA GLY A 23 10.46 -17.01 18.79
C GLY A 23 9.12 -17.74 18.69
N VAL A 24 8.33 -17.45 17.64
CA VAL A 24 7.01 -18.05 17.35
C VAL A 24 7.00 -18.67 15.96
N GLU A 25 5.95 -19.40 15.60
CA GLU A 25 5.78 -19.97 14.26
C GLU A 25 5.11 -18.96 13.29
N PRO A 26 5.38 -19.04 11.98
CA PRO A 26 4.71 -18.19 11.00
C PRO A 26 3.18 -18.31 11.04
N SER A 27 2.65 -19.50 11.35
CA SER A 27 1.21 -19.74 11.52
C SER A 27 0.61 -18.92 12.66
N ASP A 28 1.36 -18.67 13.74
CA ASP A 28 0.88 -17.87 14.86
C ASP A 28 0.64 -16.42 14.42
N LEU A 29 1.55 -15.89 13.59
CA LEU A 29 1.39 -14.56 13.01
C LEU A 29 0.24 -14.48 12.01
N ILE A 30 0.00 -15.55 11.24
CA ILE A 30 -1.16 -15.62 10.33
C ILE A 30 -2.47 -15.62 11.12
N ASN A 31 -2.57 -16.40 12.19
CA ASN A 31 -3.74 -16.41 13.06
C ASN A 31 -4.02 -15.03 13.65
N LEU A 32 -2.98 -14.32 14.10
CA LEU A 32 -3.10 -12.95 14.56
C LEU A 32 -3.58 -11.99 13.47
N ALA A 33 -3.16 -12.20 12.22
CA ALA A 33 -3.65 -11.41 11.10
C ALA A 33 -5.12 -11.70 10.80
N ILE A 34 -5.56 -12.96 10.86
CA ILE A 34 -6.96 -13.38 10.71
C ILE A 34 -7.84 -12.73 11.79
N GLU A 35 -7.34 -12.68 13.03
CA GLU A 35 -7.98 -11.98 14.15
C GLU A 35 -7.90 -10.44 14.04
N ASN A 36 -7.37 -9.91 12.94
CA ASN A 36 -7.20 -8.48 12.67
C ASN A 36 -6.36 -7.76 13.75
N LYS A 37 -5.40 -8.47 14.37
CA LYS A 37 -4.51 -7.91 15.39
C LYS A 37 -3.22 -7.35 14.80
N ILE A 38 -2.75 -7.90 13.67
CA ILE A 38 -1.58 -7.42 12.91
C ILE A 38 -1.87 -7.39 11.40
N GLU A 39 -1.05 -6.66 10.64
CA GLU A 39 -1.11 -6.73 9.18
C GLU A 39 -0.09 -7.71 8.62
N ILE A 40 -0.52 -8.47 7.62
CA ILE A 40 0.38 -9.18 6.72
C ILE A 40 0.26 -8.61 5.31
N SER A 41 1.38 -8.55 4.63
CA SER A 41 1.49 -7.92 3.31
C SER A 41 2.24 -8.80 2.33
N MET A 42 2.04 -8.57 1.05
CA MET A 42 2.92 -9.06 0.00
C MET A 42 3.77 -7.91 -0.54
N MET A 43 5.00 -8.24 -0.94
CA MET A 43 5.90 -7.30 -1.60
C MET A 43 5.63 -7.31 -3.11
N LEU A 44 5.00 -6.26 -3.62
CA LEU A 44 4.75 -6.08 -5.05
C LEU A 44 5.93 -5.42 -5.74
N LYS A 45 6.26 -5.92 -6.93
CA LYS A 45 7.35 -5.42 -7.78
C LYS A 45 6.79 -5.04 -9.15
N ARG A 46 6.44 -3.77 -9.33
CA ARG A 46 5.79 -3.25 -10.55
C ARG A 46 4.60 -4.13 -10.96
N PHE A 47 3.70 -4.37 -10.01
CA PHE A 47 2.49 -5.15 -10.23
C PHE A 47 1.46 -4.27 -10.95
N HIS A 48 1.13 -4.58 -12.20
CA HIS A 48 0.11 -3.81 -12.93
C HIS A 48 -1.26 -4.02 -12.28
N CYS A 49 -1.89 -2.93 -11.87
CA CYS A 49 -3.09 -2.99 -11.05
C CYS A 49 -4.16 -1.97 -11.45
N ARG A 50 -5.41 -2.38 -11.25
CA ARG A 50 -6.58 -1.51 -11.25
C ARG A 50 -6.72 -0.96 -9.85
N ILE A 51 -6.76 0.36 -9.73
CA ILE A 51 -6.77 1.10 -8.47
C ILE A 51 -8.18 1.61 -8.24
N LEU A 52 -8.82 1.22 -7.13
CA LEU A 52 -10.13 1.70 -6.73
C LEU A 52 -9.98 2.84 -5.71
N LEU A 53 -10.58 4.00 -5.99
CA LEU A 53 -10.56 5.19 -5.16
C LEU A 53 -11.97 5.57 -4.67
N ARG A 54 -12.11 6.05 -3.44
CA ARG A 54 -13.37 6.55 -2.84
C ARG A 54 -13.47 8.08 -2.90
N GLU A 55 -13.52 8.66 -4.08
CA GLU A 55 -13.58 10.13 -4.23
C GLU A 55 -14.26 10.52 -5.54
N ASP A 56 -14.67 11.79 -5.64
CA ASP A 56 -15.03 12.42 -6.91
C ASP A 56 -13.77 12.95 -7.65
N PHE A 57 -13.89 13.26 -8.94
CA PHE A 57 -12.72 13.55 -9.81
C PHE A 57 -11.86 14.74 -9.36
N SER A 58 -12.45 15.76 -8.75
CA SER A 58 -11.70 16.92 -8.23
C SER A 58 -10.80 16.53 -7.07
N ASP A 59 -11.31 15.74 -6.14
CA ASP A 59 -10.63 15.41 -4.89
C ASP A 59 -9.46 14.46 -5.13
N VAL A 60 -9.58 13.55 -6.11
CA VAL A 60 -8.48 12.69 -6.55
C VAL A 60 -7.30 13.48 -7.13
N LYS A 61 -7.55 14.59 -7.85
CA LYS A 61 -6.47 15.40 -8.43
C LYS A 61 -5.69 16.13 -7.35
N ASP A 62 -6.37 16.67 -6.36
CA ASP A 62 -5.75 17.36 -5.23
C ASP A 62 -4.97 16.38 -4.36
N TRP A 63 -5.56 15.22 -4.07
CA TRP A 63 -4.88 14.11 -3.41
C TRP A 63 -3.63 13.66 -4.18
N TYR A 64 -3.75 13.36 -5.46
CA TYR A 64 -2.62 12.93 -6.29
C TYR A 64 -1.48 13.96 -6.31
N SER A 65 -1.82 15.25 -6.29
CA SER A 65 -0.86 16.35 -6.27
C SER A 65 -0.18 16.53 -4.92
N SER A 66 -0.79 16.08 -3.82
CA SER A 66 -0.22 16.14 -2.46
C SER A 66 0.77 14.99 -2.20
N LEU A 67 0.70 13.89 -2.96
CA LEU A 67 1.57 12.74 -2.78
C LEU A 67 3.05 13.09 -3.04
N TYR A 68 3.91 12.66 -2.11
CA TYR A 68 5.34 12.89 -2.23
C TYR A 68 6.04 11.85 -3.12
N PHE A 69 7.20 12.24 -3.64
CA PHE A 69 8.09 11.35 -4.39
C PHE A 69 8.98 10.57 -3.40
N PRO A 70 8.89 9.24 -3.36
CA PRO A 70 9.70 8.43 -2.45
C PRO A 70 11.19 8.55 -2.80
N ARG A 71 12.03 8.84 -1.80
CA ARG A 71 13.50 8.96 -1.96
C ARG A 71 14.24 7.62 -1.89
N THR A 72 13.54 6.55 -1.50
CA THR A 72 14.13 5.31 -0.97
C THR A 72 14.31 4.19 -1.98
N PHE A 73 14.06 4.41 -3.28
CA PHE A 73 14.39 3.41 -4.31
C PHE A 73 15.05 4.07 -5.53
N ASN A 74 16.30 3.67 -5.81
CA ASN A 74 17.05 4.10 -6.99
C ASN A 74 16.47 3.59 -8.33
N SER A 75 15.49 2.70 -8.30
CA SER A 75 14.90 2.05 -9.47
C SER A 75 13.44 2.44 -9.75
N MET A 76 12.87 3.36 -8.97
CA MET A 76 11.48 3.81 -9.18
C MET A 76 11.47 4.98 -10.16
N SER A 77 10.54 4.96 -11.11
CA SER A 77 10.43 6.03 -12.11
C SER A 77 10.10 7.36 -11.41
N GLY A 78 10.47 8.48 -12.04
CA GLY A 78 10.12 9.82 -11.57
C GLY A 78 8.61 10.10 -11.52
N GLN A 79 7.75 9.12 -11.80
CA GLN A 79 6.29 9.18 -11.72
C GLN A 79 5.73 8.41 -10.52
N THR A 80 6.58 7.73 -9.75
CA THR A 80 6.13 6.99 -8.56
C THR A 80 5.71 7.94 -7.44
N ARG A 81 4.60 7.62 -6.79
CA ARG A 81 4.04 8.34 -5.65
C ARG A 81 3.89 7.40 -4.46
N ALA A 82 4.19 7.90 -3.27
CA ALA A 82 3.94 7.18 -2.03
C ALA A 82 2.49 7.35 -1.60
N ILE A 83 1.77 6.24 -1.46
CA ILE A 83 0.40 6.21 -0.91
C ILE A 83 0.47 6.11 0.61
N THR A 84 1.42 5.30 1.10
CA THR A 84 1.84 5.21 2.50
C THR A 84 3.36 5.16 2.54
N ASN A 85 3.98 5.01 3.71
CA ASN A 85 5.45 4.85 3.77
C ASN A 85 5.95 3.51 3.19
N HIS A 86 5.04 2.57 2.90
CA HIS A 86 5.39 1.25 2.40
C HIS A 86 4.67 0.85 1.10
N SER A 87 3.56 1.50 0.76
CA SER A 87 2.82 1.26 -0.49
C SER A 87 3.02 2.40 -1.48
N PHE A 88 3.43 2.06 -2.70
CA PHE A 88 3.72 3.02 -3.75
C PHE A 88 2.95 2.69 -5.01
N ILE A 89 2.55 3.72 -5.75
CA ILE A 89 1.96 3.59 -7.08
C ILE A 89 2.80 4.38 -8.07
N GLU A 90 3.28 3.69 -9.10
CA GLU A 90 3.76 4.29 -10.33
C GLU A 90 2.56 4.51 -11.25
N PHE A 91 2.12 5.76 -11.29
CA PHE A 91 1.10 6.20 -12.20
C PHE A 91 1.74 6.44 -13.57
N THR A 92 1.40 5.60 -14.54
CA THR A 92 1.96 5.67 -15.89
C THR A 92 0.89 5.25 -16.89
N ASN A 93 1.02 5.78 -18.09
CA ASN A 93 0.25 5.38 -19.25
C ASN A 93 0.94 4.23 -20.03
N GLY A 94 1.99 3.60 -19.49
CA GLY A 94 2.67 2.48 -20.16
C GLY A 94 1.72 1.30 -20.49
N ARG A 95 1.85 0.73 -21.69
CA ARG A 95 1.04 -0.43 -22.13
C ARG A 95 1.44 -1.69 -21.35
N TYR A 96 0.45 -2.51 -20.97
CA TYR A 96 0.65 -3.74 -20.17
C TYR A 96 1.67 -4.74 -20.75
N PHE A 97 1.53 -5.09 -22.03
CA PHE A 97 2.45 -6.03 -22.71
C PHE A 97 3.71 -5.36 -23.25
N GLU A 98 3.77 -4.03 -23.20
CA GLU A 98 4.85 -3.22 -23.78
C GLU A 98 5.10 -2.02 -22.86
N PRO A 99 5.62 -2.22 -21.63
CA PRO A 99 5.71 -1.17 -20.62
C PRO A 99 6.61 0.01 -21.03
N ASP A 100 7.44 -0.17 -22.06
CA ASP A 100 8.26 0.88 -22.67
C ASP A 100 7.49 1.75 -23.68
N LYS A 101 6.23 1.42 -23.99
CA LYS A 101 5.35 2.17 -24.89
C LYS A 101 4.25 2.88 -24.12
N LEU A 102 4.16 4.20 -24.26
CA LEU A 102 3.18 5.06 -23.60
C LEU A 102 1.81 5.03 -24.33
N LEU A 103 0.70 5.02 -23.59
CA LEU A 103 -0.65 5.32 -24.07
C LEU A 103 -0.80 6.85 -24.12
N SER A 104 -0.69 7.45 -25.31
CA SER A 104 -0.86 8.90 -25.43
C SER A 104 -2.27 9.35 -25.01
N GLY A 105 -2.38 10.34 -24.12
CA GLY A 105 -3.63 11.08 -23.87
C GLY A 105 -4.62 10.45 -22.88
N SER A 106 -4.28 9.36 -22.20
CA SER A 106 -5.12 8.79 -21.15
C SER A 106 -4.80 9.43 -19.80
N ASP A 107 -5.76 10.16 -19.23
CA ASP A 107 -5.74 10.52 -17.81
C ASP A 107 -5.66 9.25 -16.96
N ILE A 108 -5.00 9.32 -15.82
CA ILE A 108 -4.74 8.12 -15.00
C ILE A 108 -6.02 7.63 -14.29
N PHE A 109 -6.99 8.53 -14.11
CA PHE A 109 -8.31 8.27 -13.57
C PHE A 109 -9.32 8.57 -14.67
N THR A 110 -9.85 7.53 -15.31
CA THR A 110 -10.73 7.66 -16.50
C THR A 110 -12.08 7.02 -16.32
N GLU A 111 -12.26 6.22 -15.28
CA GLU A 111 -13.45 5.39 -15.10
C GLU A 111 -14.14 5.72 -13.79
N GLN A 112 -15.45 5.98 -13.87
CA GLN A 112 -16.31 6.05 -12.71
C GLN A 112 -17.04 4.71 -12.58
N GLU A 113 -16.68 3.94 -11.55
CA GLU A 113 -17.31 2.63 -11.30
C GLU A 113 -18.75 2.81 -10.80
N SER A 114 -18.93 3.78 -9.91
CA SER A 114 -20.22 4.20 -9.37
C SER A 114 -20.09 5.59 -8.74
N LYS A 115 -21.20 6.16 -8.23
CA LYS A 115 -21.17 7.48 -7.59
C LYS A 115 -20.21 7.48 -6.40
N GLY A 116 -19.20 8.37 -6.43
CA GLY A 116 -18.15 8.46 -5.39
C GLY A 116 -17.06 7.39 -5.48
N PHE A 117 -16.97 6.63 -6.59
CA PHE A 117 -15.90 5.66 -6.82
C PHE A 117 -15.25 5.86 -8.19
N LEU A 118 -13.94 6.06 -8.15
CA LEU A 118 -13.11 6.23 -9.34
C LEU A 118 -12.13 5.09 -9.49
N VAL A 119 -11.78 4.84 -10.74
CA VAL A 119 -10.89 3.77 -11.14
C VAL A 119 -9.76 4.37 -11.96
N GLY A 120 -8.55 3.99 -11.59
CA GLY A 120 -7.34 4.25 -12.35
C GLY A 120 -6.52 3.00 -12.57
N TYR A 121 -5.49 3.13 -13.39
CA TYR A 121 -4.55 2.05 -13.69
C TYR A 121 -3.12 2.52 -13.46
N GLY A 122 -2.27 1.61 -13.01
CA GLY A 122 -0.87 1.91 -12.76
C GLY A 122 -0.12 0.66 -12.32
N PHE A 123 1.09 0.86 -11.80
CA PHE A 123 1.90 -0.22 -11.26
C PHE A 123 2.07 -0.03 -9.75
N ALA A 124 1.71 -1.03 -8.97
CA ALA A 124 1.91 -1.07 -7.54
C ALA A 124 3.30 -1.61 -7.19
N LEU A 125 3.93 -0.97 -6.21
CA LEU A 125 5.23 -1.35 -5.67
C LEU A 125 5.19 -1.30 -4.14
N GLY A 126 6.12 -2.03 -3.51
CA GLY A 126 6.28 -2.03 -2.05
C GLY A 126 5.36 -3.03 -1.36
N LEU A 127 5.09 -2.81 -0.08
CA LEU A 127 4.21 -3.68 0.71
C LEU A 127 2.76 -3.31 0.48
N TRP A 128 1.95 -4.33 0.25
CA TRP A 128 0.50 -4.22 0.13
C TRP A 128 -0.16 -5.30 0.98
N ARG A 129 -1.08 -4.88 1.84
CA ARG A 129 -1.80 -5.79 2.73
C ARG A 129 -2.66 -6.75 1.93
N VAL A 130 -2.69 -8.00 2.37
CA VAL A 130 -3.53 -9.06 1.80
C VAL A 130 -4.54 -9.57 2.82
N MET A 131 -5.58 -10.23 2.34
CA MET A 131 -6.55 -10.91 3.20
C MET A 131 -5.91 -12.24 3.71
N PRO A 132 -5.79 -12.41 5.03
CA PRO A 132 -5.04 -13.52 5.62
C PRO A 132 -5.79 -14.85 5.67
N ASP A 133 -7.13 -14.82 5.58
CA ASP A 133 -8.03 -15.98 5.62
C ASP A 133 -7.71 -17.02 4.54
N GLN A 134 -7.25 -16.57 3.37
CA GLN A 134 -6.83 -17.45 2.28
C GLN A 134 -5.63 -18.34 2.66
N PHE A 135 -4.82 -17.91 3.65
CA PHE A 135 -3.62 -18.60 4.12
C PHE A 135 -3.86 -19.45 5.38
N GLU A 136 -5.08 -19.50 5.93
CA GLU A 136 -5.36 -20.24 7.19
C GLU A 136 -5.11 -21.76 7.05
N SER A 137 -5.42 -22.32 5.87
CA SER A 137 -5.55 -23.77 5.68
C SER A 137 -4.54 -24.39 4.73
N SER A 138 -3.78 -23.60 3.95
CA SER A 138 -2.91 -24.12 2.88
C SER A 138 -1.62 -23.32 2.71
N LEU A 139 -0.56 -24.04 2.37
CA LEU A 139 0.83 -23.57 2.39
C LEU A 139 1.54 -23.69 1.04
N PRO A 140 0.81 -24.06 -0.02
CA PRO A 140 0.53 -22.99 -0.98
C PRO A 140 -0.97 -22.82 -1.25
N VAL A 141 -1.41 -21.57 -1.33
CA VAL A 141 -2.72 -21.19 -1.85
C VAL A 141 -2.64 -21.24 -3.36
N LYS A 142 -3.35 -22.20 -3.96
CA LYS A 142 -3.59 -22.22 -5.40
C LYS A 142 -4.78 -21.33 -5.72
N ASP A 143 -4.73 -20.69 -6.87
CA ASP A 143 -5.83 -19.85 -7.36
C ASP A 143 -6.09 -18.62 -6.47
N PHE A 144 -5.00 -18.06 -5.92
CA PHE A 144 -5.05 -16.85 -5.10
C PHE A 144 -5.47 -15.66 -5.96
N PHE A 145 -6.61 -15.04 -5.64
CA PHE A 145 -7.09 -13.82 -6.27
C PHE A 145 -7.02 -12.64 -5.28
N PRO A 146 -5.93 -11.86 -5.26
CA PRO A 146 -5.71 -10.86 -4.24
C PRO A 146 -6.53 -9.59 -4.45
N GLY A 147 -7.28 -9.21 -3.42
CA GLY A 147 -7.49 -7.80 -3.08
C GLY A 147 -6.31 -7.29 -2.28
N PHE A 148 -5.58 -6.32 -2.81
CA PHE A 148 -4.44 -5.70 -2.12
C PHE A 148 -4.85 -4.35 -1.57
N PHE A 149 -4.49 -4.06 -0.33
CA PHE A 149 -4.82 -2.80 0.34
C PHE A 149 -3.53 -2.04 0.68
N PRO A 150 -3.55 -0.70 0.74
CA PRO A 150 -2.39 0.05 1.21
C PRO A 150 -1.92 -0.45 2.60
N CYS A 151 -0.64 -0.80 2.71
CA CYS A 151 0.01 -1.23 3.94
C CYS A 151 0.15 -0.03 4.88
N LEU A 152 -0.36 -0.17 6.10
CA LEU A 152 -0.55 0.95 6.98
C LEU A 152 0.76 1.52 7.49
N THR A 153 1.04 2.74 7.03
CA THR A 153 1.89 3.71 7.72
C THR A 153 1.46 5.11 7.29
N GLY A 154 0.56 5.72 8.07
CA GLY A 154 0.25 7.16 8.06
C GLY A 154 -0.51 7.68 6.84
N GLY A 155 -1.77 8.05 7.05
CA GLY A 155 -2.57 8.86 6.12
C GLY A 155 -3.94 8.27 5.78
N GLU A 156 -4.96 9.13 5.80
CA GLU A 156 -6.19 8.85 5.06
C GLU A 156 -5.83 8.81 3.57
N THR A 157 -6.03 7.65 2.94
CA THR A 157 -5.86 7.48 1.52
C THR A 157 -7.21 7.17 0.88
N PRO A 158 -7.55 7.82 -0.25
CA PRO A 158 -8.74 7.48 -1.01
C PRO A 158 -8.61 6.11 -1.69
N VAL A 159 -7.38 5.55 -1.78
CA VAL A 159 -7.16 4.21 -2.34
C VAL A 159 -7.76 3.16 -1.41
N ILE A 160 -8.84 2.53 -1.87
CA ILE A 160 -9.53 1.48 -1.13
C ILE A 160 -8.77 0.18 -1.27
N GLN A 161 -8.48 -0.20 -2.51
CA GLN A 161 -7.82 -1.45 -2.87
C GLN A 161 -7.24 -1.35 -4.27
N ILE A 162 -6.30 -2.23 -4.57
CA ILE A 162 -5.87 -2.53 -5.92
C ILE A 162 -6.16 -4.00 -6.23
N LEU A 163 -6.46 -4.25 -7.50
CA LEU A 163 -6.74 -5.57 -8.06
C LEU A 163 -5.80 -5.80 -9.24
N PRO A 164 -5.52 -7.07 -9.63
CA PRO A 164 -4.82 -7.35 -10.87
C PRO A 164 -5.47 -6.59 -12.04
N ALA A 165 -4.69 -5.78 -12.76
CA ALA A 165 -5.22 -5.11 -13.95
C ALA A 165 -5.19 -6.07 -15.12
N GLN A 166 -6.35 -6.29 -15.74
CA GLN A 166 -6.43 -6.99 -17.02
C GLN A 166 -6.13 -6.01 -18.17
N PRO A 167 -5.55 -6.48 -19.29
CA PRO A 167 -5.22 -5.61 -20.42
C PRO A 167 -6.45 -4.90 -20.98
N PHE A 168 -6.30 -3.60 -21.24
CA PHE A 168 -7.27 -2.79 -21.98
C PHE A 168 -7.32 -3.27 -23.43
N ILE A 169 -8.41 -3.90 -23.86
CA ILE A 169 -8.71 -4.04 -25.29
C ILE A 169 -9.89 -3.13 -25.63
N ASP A 170 -9.50 -2.01 -26.22
CA ASP A 170 -10.19 -1.12 -27.16
C ASP A 170 -11.74 -1.20 -27.22
N GLN A 171 -12.35 -0.07 -26.83
CA GLN A 171 -13.78 0.24 -26.89
C GLN A 171 -14.37 0.29 -28.31
N ALA A 172 -13.66 -0.15 -29.36
CA ALA A 172 -14.20 -0.19 -30.71
C ALA A 172 -15.42 -1.11 -30.89
N ASN A 173 -15.64 -2.13 -30.03
CA ASN A 173 -16.57 -3.23 -30.36
C ASN A 173 -17.68 -3.56 -29.32
N GLY A 174 -17.89 -2.74 -28.29
CA GLY A 174 -19.10 -2.81 -27.45
C GLY A 174 -19.38 -4.15 -26.73
N LYS A 175 -18.38 -5.03 -26.57
CA LYS A 175 -18.51 -6.29 -25.83
C LYS A 175 -17.97 -6.12 -24.41
N ARG A 176 -18.81 -6.33 -23.40
CA ARG A 176 -18.35 -6.64 -22.03
C ARG A 176 -17.62 -7.99 -22.11
N PHE A 177 -16.32 -8.00 -21.85
CA PHE A 177 -15.55 -9.25 -21.88
C PHE A 177 -15.69 -10.03 -20.57
N ASN A 178 -15.66 -11.34 -20.72
CA ASN A 178 -15.71 -12.31 -19.64
C ASN A 178 -14.37 -12.28 -18.89
N PHE A 179 -14.45 -12.17 -17.56
CA PHE A 179 -13.30 -12.00 -16.68
C PHE A 179 -12.78 -13.37 -16.27
N ASP A 180 -11.77 -13.91 -16.96
CA ASP A 180 -11.08 -15.08 -16.44
C ASP A 180 -10.18 -14.63 -15.28
N PRO A 181 -10.32 -15.18 -14.06
CA PRO A 181 -9.55 -14.76 -12.90
C PRO A 181 -8.05 -14.99 -13.16
N TYR A 182 -7.23 -13.95 -12.97
CA TYR A 182 -5.78 -14.11 -12.95
C TYR A 182 -5.41 -14.66 -11.57
N GLU A 183 -5.14 -15.95 -11.57
CA GLU A 183 -4.87 -16.75 -10.40
C GLU A 183 -3.35 -16.83 -10.16
N PHE A 184 -2.95 -16.64 -8.90
CA PHE A 184 -1.55 -16.74 -8.48
C PHE A 184 -1.36 -17.94 -7.56
N GLU A 185 -0.14 -18.42 -7.45
CA GLU A 185 0.28 -19.27 -6.34
C GLU A 185 1.00 -18.38 -5.32
N ALA A 186 0.61 -18.49 -4.05
CA ALA A 186 1.25 -17.76 -2.95
C ALA A 186 1.39 -18.66 -1.72
N GLY A 187 2.53 -18.56 -1.04
CA GLY A 187 2.81 -19.26 0.21
C GLY A 187 3.16 -18.31 1.35
N TYR A 188 3.42 -18.86 2.54
CA TYR A 188 3.78 -18.05 3.71
C TYR A 188 5.11 -17.30 3.50
N ASP A 189 6.01 -17.85 2.69
CA ASP A 189 7.28 -17.21 2.34
C ASP A 189 7.08 -15.95 1.48
N ASP A 190 5.91 -15.77 0.86
CA ASP A 190 5.57 -14.56 0.12
C ASP A 190 5.07 -13.42 1.01
N LEU A 191 4.74 -13.73 2.25
CA LEU A 191 4.20 -12.79 3.23
C LEU A 191 5.29 -12.00 3.95
N TRP A 192 4.92 -10.79 4.35
CA TRP A 192 5.74 -9.80 5.02
C TRP A 192 5.00 -9.19 6.19
N VAL A 193 5.77 -8.75 7.18
CA VAL A 193 5.28 -8.05 8.37
C VAL A 193 6.12 -6.80 8.60
N THR A 194 5.48 -5.75 9.09
CA THR A 194 6.13 -4.47 9.40
C THR A 194 6.76 -4.50 10.78
N ASN A 195 7.74 -3.63 11.02
CA ASN A 195 8.30 -3.49 12.36
C ASN A 195 7.30 -2.90 13.36
N TYR A 196 6.27 -2.19 12.89
CA TYR A 196 5.21 -1.65 13.72
C TYR A 196 4.47 -2.79 14.44
N ASP A 197 4.03 -3.80 13.70
CA ASP A 197 3.34 -4.96 14.29
C ASP A 197 4.27 -5.80 15.16
N ILE A 198 5.54 -5.96 14.77
CA ILE A 198 6.54 -6.65 15.60
C ILE A 198 6.75 -5.91 16.94
N LYS A 199 6.81 -4.57 16.96
CA LYS A 199 6.91 -3.81 18.22
C LYS A 199 5.71 -4.06 19.12
N ARG A 200 4.50 -3.96 18.55
CA ARG A 200 3.25 -4.18 19.30
C ARG A 200 3.19 -5.58 19.94
N LEU A 201 3.62 -6.60 19.20
CA LEU A 201 3.70 -7.98 19.70
C LEU A 201 4.71 -8.13 20.85
N MET A 202 5.85 -7.45 20.76
CA MET A 202 6.85 -7.49 21.83
C MET A 202 6.41 -6.71 23.07
N GLU A 203 5.74 -5.56 22.87
CA GLU A 203 5.18 -4.74 23.95
C GLU A 203 4.06 -5.46 24.71
N SER A 204 3.28 -6.32 24.04
CA SER A 204 2.31 -7.20 24.70
C SER A 204 2.94 -8.38 25.44
N GLY A 205 4.27 -8.55 25.35
CA GLY A 205 4.97 -9.70 25.92
C GLY A 205 4.56 -11.03 25.29
N LEU A 206 4.12 -11.00 24.02
CA LEU A 206 3.53 -12.14 23.29
C LEU A 206 2.24 -12.69 23.91
N ASP A 207 1.59 -11.92 24.79
CA ASP A 207 0.22 -12.20 25.23
C ASP A 207 -0.76 -11.70 24.16
N PHE A 208 -1.12 -12.61 23.26
CA PHE A 208 -1.93 -12.31 22.08
C PHE A 208 -3.37 -11.94 22.41
N ASP A 209 -3.90 -12.38 23.56
CA ASP A 209 -5.26 -12.03 24.00
C ASP A 209 -5.35 -10.57 24.45
N LYS A 210 -4.23 -10.00 24.91
CA LYS A 210 -4.13 -8.59 25.30
C LYS A 210 -3.87 -7.64 24.14
N LEU A 211 -3.59 -8.16 22.96
CA LEU A 211 -3.28 -7.34 21.80
C LEU A 211 -4.57 -6.80 21.17
N PRO A 212 -4.80 -5.46 21.16
CA PRO A 212 -6.01 -4.88 20.57
C PRO A 212 -6.06 -5.10 19.06
N MET A 213 -7.29 -5.15 18.52
CA MET A 213 -7.52 -5.22 17.08
C MET A 213 -7.06 -3.92 16.40
N LEU A 214 -6.59 -4.02 15.16
CA LEU A 214 -6.11 -2.87 14.37
C LEU A 214 -7.16 -1.79 14.15
N ASN A 215 -8.44 -2.15 14.14
CA ASN A 215 -9.54 -1.19 13.96
C ASN A 215 -9.85 -0.40 15.23
N ASP A 216 -9.40 -0.88 16.40
CA ASP A 216 -9.64 -0.25 17.70
C ASP A 216 -8.48 0.67 18.12
N ILE A 217 -7.44 0.77 17.29
CA ILE A 217 -6.22 1.52 17.59
C ILE A 217 -6.22 2.80 16.75
N GLU A 218 -5.98 3.94 17.40
CA GLU A 218 -5.59 5.17 16.70
C GLU A 218 -4.27 4.92 15.98
N ARG A 219 -4.33 4.86 14.64
CA ARG A 219 -3.15 4.63 13.82
C ARG A 219 -2.21 5.82 14.02
N PRO A 220 -0.95 5.60 14.42
CA PRO A 220 -0.03 6.71 14.63
C PRO A 220 0.12 7.50 13.33
N ASP A 221 -0.11 8.81 13.41
CA ASP A 221 0.35 9.75 12.39
C ASP A 221 1.88 9.69 12.39
N LEU A 222 2.43 8.95 11.43
CA LEU A 222 3.88 8.79 11.29
C LEU A 222 4.56 10.04 10.71
N ASP A 223 3.81 11.13 10.59
CA ASP A 223 4.27 12.49 10.30
C ASP A 223 5.12 13.10 11.45
N SER A 224 5.81 12.31 12.27
CA SER A 224 6.83 12.86 13.17
C SER A 224 8.05 13.44 12.41
N ASP A 225 8.13 13.23 11.08
CA ASP A 225 8.99 13.96 10.14
C ASP A 225 8.30 15.17 9.46
N SER A 226 7.11 15.58 9.91
CA SER A 226 6.38 16.79 9.47
C SER A 226 7.15 18.11 9.70
N LYS A 227 8.32 18.07 10.36
CA LYS A 227 9.27 19.19 10.33
C LYS A 227 9.71 19.54 8.90
N ILE A 228 9.72 18.59 7.94
CA ILE A 228 10.11 18.90 6.56
C ILE A 228 8.97 19.58 5.78
N VAL A 229 7.71 19.23 6.05
CA VAL A 229 6.53 19.86 5.41
C VAL A 229 6.32 21.28 5.94
N LEU A 230 6.48 21.49 7.26
CA LEU A 230 6.41 22.83 7.87
C LEU A 230 7.50 23.78 7.37
N ILE A 231 8.73 23.29 7.10
CA ILE A 231 9.83 24.12 6.57
C ILE A 231 9.52 24.62 5.15
N ASN A 232 8.88 23.80 4.32
CA ASN A 232 8.51 24.20 2.96
C ASN A 232 7.29 25.13 2.94
N ALA A 233 6.27 24.89 3.77
CA ALA A 233 5.13 25.79 3.92
C ALA A 233 5.53 27.18 4.44
N GLN A 234 6.46 27.24 5.40
CA GLN A 234 6.98 28.51 5.93
C GLN A 234 7.87 29.26 4.93
N LYS A 235 8.62 28.54 4.06
CA LYS A 235 9.39 29.17 2.98
C LYS A 235 8.50 29.77 1.89
N VAL A 236 7.41 29.09 1.52
CA VAL A 236 6.46 29.58 0.52
C VAL A 236 5.69 30.81 1.04
N GLN A 237 5.26 30.80 2.30
CA GLN A 237 4.64 31.99 2.92
C GLN A 237 5.59 33.20 3.00
N LYS A 238 6.87 32.99 3.36
CA LYS A 238 7.86 34.09 3.39
C LYS A 238 8.19 34.65 2.01
N LYS A 239 8.16 33.82 0.95
CA LYS A 239 8.39 34.28 -0.42
C LYS A 239 7.21 35.14 -0.93
N ASN A 240 5.98 34.70 -0.65
CA ASN A 240 4.77 35.45 -1.03
C ASN A 240 4.62 36.76 -0.26
N MET A 241 5.11 36.85 0.98
CA MET A 241 5.13 38.11 1.75
C MET A 241 6.16 39.13 1.24
N HIS A 242 7.23 38.70 0.56
CA HIS A 242 8.22 39.59 -0.04
C HIS A 242 7.81 40.08 -1.44
N GLU A 243 7.06 39.27 -2.20
CA GLU A 243 6.55 39.68 -3.51
C GLU A 243 5.32 40.60 -3.43
N MET A 244 4.64 40.70 -2.29
CA MET A 244 3.55 41.67 -2.06
C MET A 244 4.01 43.04 -1.50
N ASN A 245 5.31 43.24 -1.30
CA ASN A 245 5.87 44.49 -0.75
C ASN A 245 6.82 45.23 -1.72
N TYR A 246 6.68 44.99 -3.02
CA TYR A 246 7.33 45.77 -4.08
C TYR A 246 6.32 46.24 -5.13
#